data_AF-A0A1I2ANZ6-F1
#
_entry.id   AF-A0A1I2ANZ6-F1
#
_cell.length_a   1.000
_cell.length_b   1.000
_cell.length_c   1.000
_cell.angle_alpha   90.00
_cell.angle_beta   90.00
_cell.angle_gamma   90.00
#
_symmetry.space_group_name_H-M   'P 1'
#
loop_
_entity.id
_entity.type
_entity.pdbx_description
1 polymer ?
#
loop_
_entity_poly.entity_id
_entity_poly.type
_entity_poly.pdbx_seq_one_letter_code
_entity_poly.pdbx_strand_id
1 'polypeptide(L)'
;MKKINKKSFFLFISLLLISGYLTGCAEEVYQDQRMNTGSNKENEIEYSIYNNGLLNSGYNWYSEFLGEFLIAIKDNNYKVSGKVVSNQIDKLEIKIEEIKNIKVSKVIEQMEFNKEELSKKDKNDNAYFERVKNNEKNIESNIQKMIEILSNIKTGLQLGKDGQYDGDDLKQIEEIQKKTIEIFDNEIKMQS
;
A
#
# COMPACT_ATOMS: atom_id res chain seq x y z
N MET A 1 -44.03 -22.42 13.46
CA MET A 1 -42.69 -23.04 13.31
C MET A 1 -42.31 -23.06 11.83
N LYS A 2 -41.43 -22.15 11.38
CA LYS A 2 -40.93 -22.16 9.99
C LYS A 2 -39.78 -23.17 9.89
N LYS A 3 -39.98 -24.19 9.05
CA LYS A 3 -38.96 -25.21 8.72
C LYS A 3 -37.81 -24.54 7.98
N ILE A 4 -36.65 -24.45 8.63
CA ILE A 4 -35.40 -24.05 8.00
C ILE A 4 -35.00 -25.18 7.04
N ASN A 5 -34.86 -24.82 5.77
CA ASN A 5 -34.54 -25.75 4.69
C ASN A 5 -33.06 -26.14 4.81
N LYS A 6 -32.77 -27.39 5.20
CA LYS A 6 -31.42 -27.92 5.47
C LYS A 6 -30.42 -27.81 4.30
N LYS A 7 -30.88 -27.44 3.09
CA LYS A 7 -30.02 -27.24 1.92
C LYS A 7 -29.34 -25.86 1.87
N SER A 8 -29.87 -24.83 2.54
CA SER A 8 -29.22 -23.50 2.58
C SER A 8 -28.13 -23.37 3.64
N PHE A 9 -28.07 -24.26 4.62
CA PHE A 9 -27.01 -24.26 5.63
C PHE A 9 -25.71 -24.90 5.11
N PHE A 10 -25.81 -25.85 4.18
CA PHE A 10 -24.64 -26.50 3.57
C PHE A 10 -23.94 -25.64 2.51
N LEU A 11 -24.66 -24.72 1.87
CA LEU A 11 -24.09 -23.78 0.90
C LEU A 11 -23.25 -22.68 1.56
N PHE A 12 -23.50 -22.38 2.84
CA PHE A 12 -22.71 -21.40 3.61
C PHE A 12 -21.39 -21.99 4.15
N ILE A 13 -21.27 -23.32 4.23
CA ILE A 13 -20.06 -24.00 4.70
C ILE A 13 -19.10 -24.31 3.53
N SER A 14 -19.61 -24.52 2.31
CA SER A 14 -18.76 -24.74 1.13
C SER A 14 -18.03 -23.48 0.61
N LEU A 15 -18.50 -22.27 0.94
CA LEU A 15 -17.78 -21.03 0.59
C LEU A 15 -16.62 -20.71 1.55
N LEU A 16 -16.52 -21.39 2.70
CA LEU A 16 -15.43 -21.21 3.66
C LEU A 16 -14.22 -22.13 3.41
N LEU A 17 -14.26 -22.99 2.38
CA LEU A 17 -13.22 -24.00 2.10
C LEU A 17 -12.43 -23.77 0.79
N ILE A 18 -12.62 -22.64 0.10
CA ILE A 18 -11.85 -22.29 -1.11
C ILE A 18 -10.60 -21.44 -0.79
N SER A 19 -10.38 -21.06 0.47
CA SER A 19 -9.14 -20.42 0.92
C SER A 19 -7.93 -21.39 1.05
N GLY A 20 -8.03 -22.61 0.51
CA GLY A 20 -7.05 -23.68 0.71
C GLY A 20 -6.22 -24.13 -0.51
N TYR A 21 -6.34 -23.51 -1.69
CA TYR A 21 -5.54 -23.89 -2.87
C TYR A 21 -4.95 -22.67 -3.58
N LEU A 22 -3.93 -22.07 -2.94
CA LEU A 22 -2.81 -21.41 -3.62
C LEU A 22 -1.49 -22.00 -3.12
N THR A 23 -1.43 -23.34 -2.98
CA THR A 23 -0.16 -24.07 -2.93
C THR A 23 0.00 -24.76 -4.27
N GLY A 24 0.95 -24.30 -5.10
CA GLY A 24 1.13 -24.89 -6.42
C GLY A 24 2.02 -24.20 -7.44
N CYS A 25 2.96 -23.34 -7.02
CA CYS A 25 4.30 -23.30 -7.61
C CYS A 25 5.26 -23.17 -6.43
N ALA A 26 5.72 -24.32 -5.94
CA ALA A 26 6.81 -24.39 -5.00
C ALA A 26 8.08 -23.94 -5.75
N GLU A 27 8.45 -22.68 -5.61
CA GLU A 27 9.86 -22.37 -5.53
C GLU A 27 10.28 -22.73 -4.11
N GLU A 28 11.27 -23.62 -4.03
CA GLU A 28 11.90 -24.05 -2.79
C GLU A 28 12.14 -22.84 -1.91
N VAL A 29 11.50 -22.84 -0.74
CA VAL A 29 11.93 -22.03 0.37
C VAL A 29 13.39 -22.41 0.59
N TYR A 30 14.32 -21.58 0.13
CA TYR A 30 15.69 -21.57 0.63
C TYR A 30 15.60 -21.23 2.13
N GLN A 31 15.31 -22.25 2.93
CA GLN A 31 15.61 -22.33 4.34
C GLN A 31 17.14 -22.36 4.51
N ASP A 32 17.85 -21.34 4.02
CA ASP A 32 19.24 -21.10 4.42
C ASP A 32 19.74 -19.66 4.17
N GLN A 33 18.87 -18.65 4.31
CA GLN A 33 19.32 -17.25 4.38
C GLN A 33 19.02 -16.59 5.74
N ARG A 34 18.63 -17.38 6.76
CA ARG A 34 18.51 -16.91 8.14
C ARG A 34 19.85 -16.81 8.88
N MET A 35 20.98 -17.03 8.19
CA MET A 35 22.33 -16.80 8.71
C MET A 35 23.12 -15.78 7.88
N ASN A 36 22.52 -14.63 7.61
CA ASN A 36 23.32 -13.44 7.34
C ASN A 36 23.01 -12.37 8.41
N THR A 37 23.68 -12.47 9.55
CA THR A 37 23.80 -11.40 10.54
C THR A 37 24.72 -10.30 9.99
N GLY A 38 24.37 -9.76 8.81
CA GLY A 38 25.08 -8.66 8.18
C GLY A 38 24.52 -7.32 8.66
N SER A 39 25.40 -6.32 8.77
CA SER A 39 25.11 -4.93 9.17
C SER A 39 23.99 -4.24 8.36
N ASN A 40 23.50 -4.84 7.28
CA ASN A 40 22.67 -4.17 6.26
C ASN A 40 21.17 -4.53 6.34
N LYS A 41 20.76 -5.41 7.27
CA LYS A 41 19.35 -5.85 7.37
C LYS A 41 18.37 -4.69 7.63
N GLU A 42 18.78 -3.70 8.43
CA GLU A 42 17.93 -2.54 8.70
C GLU A 42 17.75 -1.68 7.43
N ASN A 43 18.80 -1.54 6.62
CA ASN A 43 18.75 -0.79 5.37
C ASN A 43 17.86 -1.49 4.32
N GLU A 44 17.93 -2.82 4.24
CA GLU A 44 17.05 -3.61 3.37
C GLU A 44 15.57 -3.46 3.76
N ILE A 45 15.26 -3.46 5.06
CA ILE A 45 13.89 -3.26 5.55
C ILE A 45 13.38 -1.86 5.18
N GLU A 46 14.16 -0.81 5.47
CA GLU A 46 13.80 0.59 5.13
C GLU A 46 13.61 0.77 3.62
N TYR A 47 14.50 0.19 2.81
CA TYR A 47 14.39 0.20 1.34
C TYR A 47 13.16 -0.55 0.84
N SER A 48 12.81 -1.69 1.43
CA SER A 48 11.59 -2.44 1.09
C SER A 48 10.34 -1.64 1.43
N ILE A 49 10.28 -0.97 2.58
CA ILE A 49 9.16 -0.10 2.97
C ILE A 49 9.01 1.04 1.96
N TYR A 50 10.11 1.68 1.57
CA TYR A 50 10.12 2.71 0.54
C TYR A 50 9.65 2.17 -0.82
N ASN A 51 10.23 1.08 -1.32
CA ASN A 51 9.94 0.61 -2.67
C ASN A 51 8.53 -0.01 -2.79
N ASN A 52 8.16 -0.92 -1.88
CA ASN A 52 6.88 -1.62 -1.95
C ASN A 52 5.73 -0.78 -1.40
N GLY A 53 5.98 -0.01 -0.34
CA GLY A 53 4.95 0.80 0.31
C GLY A 53 4.76 2.15 -0.37
N LEU A 54 5.83 2.78 -0.87
CA LEU A 54 5.76 4.17 -1.30
C LEU A 54 5.79 4.35 -2.81
N LEU A 55 6.70 3.69 -3.53
CA LEU A 55 6.82 3.89 -4.97
C LEU A 55 5.81 3.10 -5.81
N ASN A 56 5.43 1.89 -5.38
CA ASN A 56 4.61 1.00 -6.20
C ASN A 56 3.11 1.04 -5.91
N SER A 57 2.67 1.76 -4.87
CA SER A 57 1.37 1.46 -4.23
C SER A 57 0.42 2.63 -4.05
N GLY A 58 0.65 3.82 -4.63
CA GLY A 58 -0.23 4.98 -4.44
C GLY A 58 -1.72 4.70 -4.76
N TYR A 59 -1.99 4.09 -5.92
CA TYR A 59 -3.34 3.64 -6.28
C TYR A 59 -3.85 2.50 -5.38
N ASN A 60 -2.97 1.58 -5.00
CA ASN A 60 -3.33 0.46 -4.13
C ASN A 60 -3.77 0.96 -2.75
N TRP A 61 -3.14 2.00 -2.20
CA TRP A 61 -3.54 2.60 -0.93
C TRP A 61 -4.93 3.21 -0.99
N TYR A 62 -5.25 3.95 -2.06
CA TYR A 62 -6.61 4.44 -2.27
C TYR A 62 -7.61 3.28 -2.33
N SER A 63 -7.30 2.26 -3.14
CA SER A 63 -8.15 1.09 -3.31
C SER A 63 -8.37 0.37 -1.98
N GLU A 64 -7.32 0.11 -1.22
CA GLU A 64 -7.37 -0.64 0.04
C GLU A 64 -8.10 0.11 1.16
N PHE A 65 -7.80 1.40 1.36
CA PHE A 65 -8.34 2.14 2.50
C PHE A 65 -9.70 2.78 2.25
N LEU A 66 -9.94 3.33 1.07
CA LEU A 66 -11.16 4.10 0.78
C LEU A 66 -12.04 3.44 -0.28
N GLY A 67 -11.46 2.96 -1.38
CA GLY A 67 -12.21 2.34 -2.48
C GLY A 67 -12.99 1.09 -2.04
N GLU A 68 -12.29 0.08 -1.57
CA GLU A 68 -12.89 -1.17 -1.06
C GLU A 68 -13.79 -0.92 0.14
N PHE A 69 -13.43 0.05 0.98
CA PHE A 69 -14.25 0.45 2.12
C PHE A 69 -15.63 0.95 1.70
N LEU A 70 -15.70 1.83 0.70
CA LEU A 70 -16.96 2.34 0.16
C LEU A 70 -17.75 1.26 -0.58
N ILE A 71 -17.07 0.38 -1.31
CA ILE A 71 -17.70 -0.78 -1.96
C ILE A 71 -18.40 -1.65 -0.92
N ALA A 72 -17.76 -1.91 0.22
CA ALA A 72 -18.30 -2.76 1.28
C ALA A 72 -19.59 -2.23 1.93
N ILE A 73 -19.86 -0.91 1.85
CA ILE A 73 -21.04 -0.28 2.45
C ILE A 73 -22.08 0.20 1.42
N LYS A 74 -21.80 0.05 0.12
CA LYS A 74 -22.66 0.54 -0.97
C LYS A 74 -24.09 0.02 -0.90
N ASP A 75 -24.27 -1.28 -0.68
CA ASP A 75 -25.59 -1.92 -0.61
C ASP A 75 -26.40 -1.48 0.61
N ASN A 76 -25.75 -0.86 1.60
CA ASN A 76 -26.40 -0.25 2.76
C ASN A 76 -26.66 1.25 2.55
N ASN A 77 -26.81 1.69 1.30
CA ASN A 77 -26.96 3.09 0.93
C ASN A 77 -25.85 3.97 1.53
N TYR A 78 -24.62 3.45 1.53
CA TYR A 78 -23.43 4.11 2.09
C TYR A 78 -23.51 4.52 3.56
N LYS A 79 -24.41 3.88 4.33
CA LYS A 79 -24.46 4.05 5.79
C LYS A 79 -23.34 3.28 6.46
N VAL A 80 -22.69 3.92 7.42
CA VAL A 80 -21.51 3.40 8.10
C VAL A 80 -21.54 3.72 9.59
N SER A 81 -20.85 2.93 10.40
CA SER A 81 -20.65 3.26 11.81
C SER A 81 -19.44 4.19 11.95
N GLY A 82 -19.58 5.27 12.74
CA GLY A 82 -18.45 6.13 13.08
C GLY A 82 -17.27 5.36 13.71
N LYS A 83 -17.53 4.28 14.47
CA LYS A 83 -16.47 3.41 15.01
C LYS A 83 -15.69 2.69 13.90
N VAL A 84 -16.39 2.23 12.86
CA VAL A 84 -15.76 1.56 11.72
C VAL A 84 -14.91 2.56 10.92
N VAL A 85 -15.40 3.78 10.72
CA VAL A 85 -14.64 4.88 10.09
C VAL A 85 -13.40 5.22 10.92
N SER A 86 -13.54 5.40 12.23
CA SER A 86 -12.40 5.65 13.13
C SER A 86 -11.34 4.56 13.04
N ASN A 87 -11.74 3.28 13.06
CA ASN A 87 -10.77 2.18 12.94
C ASN A 87 -9.98 2.20 11.63
N GLN A 88 -10.59 2.65 10.51
CA GLN A 88 -9.86 2.78 9.25
C GLN A 88 -8.91 3.97 9.27
N ILE A 89 -9.34 5.09 9.86
CA ILE A 89 -8.49 6.26 10.07
C ILE A 89 -7.28 5.90 10.93
N ASP A 90 -7.45 5.15 12.03
CA ASP A 90 -6.35 4.77 12.92
C ASP A 90 -5.29 3.94 12.18
N LYS A 91 -5.70 2.98 11.34
CA LYS A 91 -4.78 2.21 10.49
C LYS A 91 -4.01 3.09 9.51
N LEU A 92 -4.70 4.05 8.91
CA LEU A 92 -4.10 4.99 7.98
C LEU A 92 -3.12 5.94 8.68
N GLU A 93 -3.42 6.39 9.89
CA GLU A 93 -2.51 7.18 10.72
C GLU A 93 -1.25 6.41 11.08
N ILE A 94 -1.36 5.14 11.46
CA ILE A 94 -0.20 4.27 11.68
C ILE A 94 0.68 4.21 10.42
N LYS A 95 0.06 4.08 9.24
CA LYS A 95 0.80 4.03 7.97
C LYS A 95 1.50 5.34 7.63
N ILE A 96 0.83 6.47 7.88
CA ILE A 96 1.43 7.81 7.72
C ILE A 96 2.66 7.95 8.62
N GLU A 97 2.57 7.51 9.88
CA GLU A 97 3.70 7.56 10.80
C GLU A 97 4.83 6.61 10.41
N GLU A 98 4.53 5.41 9.90
CA GLU A 98 5.55 4.50 9.35
C GLU A 98 6.33 5.17 8.21
N ILE A 99 5.64 5.84 7.29
CA ILE A 99 6.26 6.51 6.14
C ILE A 99 7.05 7.75 6.55
N LYS A 100 6.55 8.55 7.49
CA LYS A 100 7.28 9.70 8.04
C LYS A 100 8.60 9.31 8.69
N ASN A 101 8.66 8.11 9.27
CA ASN A 101 9.82 7.63 10.00
C ASN A 101 10.81 6.86 9.11
N ILE A 102 10.57 6.76 7.79
CA ILE A 102 11.53 6.17 6.85
C ILE A 102 12.86 6.92 6.93
N LYS A 103 13.94 6.17 7.16
CA LYS A 103 15.28 6.73 7.26
C LYS A 103 15.89 6.87 5.87
N VAL A 104 15.80 8.08 5.29
CA VAL A 104 16.32 8.40 3.94
C VAL A 104 17.76 7.92 3.75
N SER A 105 18.65 8.14 4.72
CA SER A 105 20.05 7.69 4.62
C SER A 105 20.19 6.18 4.44
N LYS A 106 19.33 5.38 5.08
CA LYS A 106 19.34 3.91 4.97
C LYS A 106 18.80 3.42 3.65
N VAL A 107 17.81 4.12 3.10
CA VAL A 107 17.31 3.87 1.75
C VAL A 107 18.42 4.14 0.73
N ILE A 108 19.14 5.26 0.85
CA ILE A 108 20.29 5.60 -0.01
C ILE A 108 21.40 4.55 0.12
N GLU A 109 21.82 4.21 1.35
CA GLU A 109 22.86 3.20 1.59
C GLU A 109 22.50 1.85 0.95
N GLN A 110 21.23 1.43 1.00
CA GLN A 110 20.79 0.20 0.35
C GLN A 110 20.80 0.31 -1.18
N MET A 111 20.42 1.47 -1.73
CA MET A 111 20.47 1.73 -3.18
C MET A 111 21.91 1.70 -3.70
N GLU A 112 22.84 2.32 -2.97
CA GLU A 112 24.27 2.29 -3.27
C GLU A 112 24.83 0.86 -3.18
N PHE A 113 24.49 0.10 -2.14
CA PHE A 113 24.87 -1.31 -2.03
C PHE A 113 24.38 -2.14 -3.22
N ASN A 114 23.10 -2.00 -3.60
CA ASN A 114 22.52 -2.71 -4.73
C ASN A 114 23.22 -2.33 -6.05
N LYS A 115 23.54 -1.05 -6.22
CA LYS A 115 24.27 -0.50 -7.36
C LYS A 115 25.68 -1.08 -7.47
N GLU A 116 26.41 -1.16 -6.35
CA GLU A 116 27.74 -1.76 -6.31
C GLU A 116 27.71 -3.26 -6.66
N GLU A 117 26.77 -4.01 -6.07
CA GLU A 117 26.59 -5.43 -6.36
C GLU A 117 26.26 -5.70 -7.84
N LEU A 118 25.45 -4.83 -8.47
CA LEU A 118 25.16 -4.91 -9.89
C LEU A 118 26.35 -4.52 -10.76
N SER A 119 27.12 -3.48 -10.40
CA SER A 119 28.32 -3.08 -11.14
C SER A 119 29.40 -4.16 -11.20
N LYS A 120 29.45 -5.05 -10.20
CA LYS A 120 30.35 -6.22 -10.18
C LYS A 120 29.93 -7.29 -11.20
N LYS A 121 28.65 -7.32 -11.58
CA LYS A 121 28.04 -8.31 -12.50
C LYS A 121 27.88 -7.79 -13.93
N ASP A 122 27.53 -6.51 -14.12
CA ASP A 122 27.36 -5.84 -15.42
C ASP A 122 27.87 -4.39 -15.35
N LYS A 123 29.07 -4.15 -15.90
CA LYS A 123 29.83 -2.91 -15.64
C LYS A 123 29.36 -1.64 -16.36
N ASN A 124 28.43 -1.70 -17.31
CA ASN A 124 28.26 -0.63 -18.32
C ASN A 124 26.81 -0.15 -18.57
N ASP A 125 25.87 -0.31 -17.65
CA ASP A 125 24.52 0.29 -17.82
C ASP A 125 24.46 1.72 -17.23
N ASN A 126 24.98 2.69 -18.00
CA ASN A 126 24.91 4.11 -17.64
C ASN A 126 23.47 4.61 -17.44
N ALA A 127 22.49 4.04 -18.15
CA ALA A 127 21.09 4.42 -17.97
C ALA A 127 20.55 3.95 -16.61
N TYR A 128 20.95 2.76 -16.15
CA TYR A 128 20.65 2.29 -14.81
C TYR A 128 21.26 3.20 -13.72
N PHE A 129 22.53 3.56 -13.86
CA PHE A 129 23.20 4.41 -12.86
C PHE A 129 22.60 5.83 -12.76
N GLU A 130 22.20 6.43 -13.89
CA GLU A 130 21.50 7.72 -13.89
C GLU A 130 20.10 7.62 -13.28
N ARG A 131 19.37 6.51 -13.53
CA ARG A 131 18.07 6.25 -12.86
C ARG A 131 18.22 6.13 -11.34
N VAL A 132 19.18 5.35 -10.85
CA VAL A 132 19.44 5.20 -9.41
C VAL A 132 19.77 6.55 -8.76
N LYS A 133 20.63 7.35 -9.40
CA LYS A 133 21.02 8.68 -8.92
C LYS A 133 19.86 9.69 -8.91
N ASN A 134 18.95 9.62 -9.89
CA ASN A 134 17.74 10.43 -9.88
C ASN A 134 16.78 9.97 -8.78
N ASN A 135 16.63 8.66 -8.57
CA ASN A 135 15.82 8.11 -7.51
C ASN A 135 16.32 8.53 -6.12
N GLU A 136 17.63 8.48 -5.87
CA GLU A 136 18.26 8.93 -4.61
C GLU A 136 17.87 10.38 -4.25
N LYS A 137 17.88 11.28 -5.24
CA LYS A 137 17.55 12.71 -5.04
C LYS A 137 16.08 12.96 -4.73
N ASN A 138 15.21 12.03 -5.13
CA ASN A 138 13.76 12.19 -5.03
C ASN A 138 13.16 11.47 -3.82
N ILE A 139 13.94 10.71 -3.03
CA ILE A 139 13.44 9.94 -1.88
C ILE A 139 12.60 10.81 -0.94
N GLU A 140 13.14 11.96 -0.51
CA GLU A 140 12.43 12.88 0.40
C GLU A 140 11.14 13.44 -0.20
N SER A 141 11.19 13.86 -1.48
CA SER A 141 10.01 14.37 -2.19
C SER A 141 8.93 13.30 -2.32
N ASN A 142 9.33 12.06 -2.64
CA ASN A 142 8.41 10.93 -2.74
C ASN A 142 7.76 10.62 -1.38
N ILE A 143 8.54 10.66 -0.29
CA ILE A 143 8.00 10.53 1.08
C ILE A 143 6.91 11.56 1.35
N GLN A 144 7.17 12.83 1.05
CA GLN A 144 6.20 13.92 1.27
C GLN A 144 4.93 13.73 0.45
N LYS A 145 5.05 13.42 -0.85
CA LYS A 145 3.89 13.19 -1.73
C LYS A 145 3.05 12.00 -1.28
N MET A 146 3.67 10.94 -0.77
CA MET A 146 2.90 9.82 -0.23
C MET A 146 2.15 10.19 1.06
N ILE A 147 2.77 10.96 1.94
CA ILE A 147 2.08 11.51 3.11
C ILE A 147 0.87 12.35 2.67
N GLU A 148 1.00 13.12 1.60
CA GLU A 148 -0.12 13.87 1.02
C GLU A 148 -1.23 12.95 0.50
N ILE A 149 -0.90 11.90 -0.27
CA ILE A 149 -1.87 10.90 -0.75
C ILE A 149 -2.64 10.29 0.44
N LEU A 150 -1.93 9.78 1.44
CA LEU A 150 -2.55 9.15 2.60
C LEU A 150 -3.37 10.14 3.43
N SER A 151 -2.95 11.41 3.49
CA SER A 151 -3.73 12.46 4.16
C SER A 151 -5.02 12.79 3.40
N ASN A 152 -4.99 12.80 2.06
CA ASN A 152 -6.20 12.99 1.25
C ASN A 152 -7.17 11.81 1.43
N ILE A 153 -6.67 10.58 1.44
CA ILE A 153 -7.47 9.38 1.73
C ILE A 153 -8.11 9.48 3.12
N LYS A 154 -7.35 9.96 4.12
CA LYS A 154 -7.85 10.19 5.49
C LYS A 154 -9.00 11.18 5.51
N THR A 155 -8.86 12.30 4.79
CA THR A 155 -9.93 13.29 4.62
C THR A 155 -11.18 12.65 4.01
N GLY A 156 -11.02 11.82 2.97
CA GLY A 156 -12.12 11.07 2.37
C GLY A 156 -12.83 10.16 3.37
N LEU A 157 -12.07 9.41 4.18
CA LEU A 157 -12.66 8.59 5.25
C LEU A 157 -13.41 9.42 6.29
N GLN A 158 -12.89 10.59 6.67
CA GLN A 158 -13.48 11.46 7.69
C GLN A 158 -14.87 11.98 7.35
N LEU A 159 -15.22 12.07 6.07
CA LEU A 159 -16.54 12.51 5.63
C LEU A 159 -17.66 11.63 6.23
N GLY A 160 -17.46 10.31 6.30
CA GLY A 160 -18.46 9.38 6.83
C GLY A 160 -18.57 9.32 8.37
N LYS A 161 -17.94 10.22 9.10
CA LYS A 161 -17.98 10.23 10.58
C LYS A 161 -19.37 10.50 11.14
N ASP A 162 -20.23 11.16 10.39
CA ASP A 162 -21.62 11.43 10.75
C ASP A 162 -22.54 10.19 10.60
N GLY A 163 -22.02 9.11 10.01
CA GLY A 163 -22.68 7.83 9.86
C GLY A 163 -23.16 7.50 8.44
N GLN A 164 -22.87 8.34 7.45
CA GLN A 164 -23.18 8.06 6.05
C GLN A 164 -22.23 8.80 5.11
N TYR A 165 -22.10 8.33 3.86
CA TYR A 165 -21.51 9.13 2.79
C TYR A 165 -22.64 9.57 1.85
N ASP A 166 -22.88 10.87 1.76
CA ASP A 166 -23.89 11.42 0.88
C ASP A 166 -23.37 11.71 -0.54
N GLY A 167 -24.23 12.25 -1.41
CA GLY A 167 -23.87 12.50 -2.79
C GLY A 167 -22.76 13.54 -2.98
N ASP A 168 -22.59 14.48 -2.05
CA ASP A 168 -21.54 15.49 -2.12
C ASP A 168 -20.23 14.98 -1.52
N ASP A 169 -20.30 14.11 -0.51
CA ASP A 169 -19.13 13.38 -0.01
C ASP A 169 -18.52 12.49 -1.11
N LEU A 170 -19.37 11.75 -1.83
CA LEU A 170 -18.92 10.86 -2.89
C LEU A 170 -18.21 11.62 -4.02
N LYS A 171 -18.67 12.83 -4.38
CA LYS A 171 -17.98 13.69 -5.34
C LYS A 171 -16.61 14.15 -4.84
N GLN A 172 -16.52 14.54 -3.56
CA GLN A 172 -15.22 14.91 -2.98
C GLN A 172 -14.24 13.73 -2.99
N ILE A 173 -14.74 12.50 -2.76
CA ILE A 173 -13.95 11.28 -2.81
C ILE A 173 -13.49 10.96 -4.24
N GLU A 174 -14.31 11.21 -5.26
CA GLU A 174 -13.89 11.11 -6.66
C GLU A 174 -12.75 12.08 -6.99
N GLU A 175 -12.79 13.31 -6.48
CA GLU A 175 -11.69 14.27 -6.65
C GLU A 175 -10.42 13.83 -5.90
N ILE A 176 -10.55 13.26 -4.70
CA ILE A 176 -9.43 12.65 -3.98
C ILE A 176 -8.80 11.52 -4.80
N GLN A 177 -9.61 10.69 -5.46
CA GLN A 177 -9.12 9.63 -6.33
C GLN A 177 -8.31 10.19 -7.50
N LYS A 178 -8.86 11.18 -8.22
CA LYS A 178 -8.18 11.83 -9.35
C LYS A 178 -6.85 12.43 -8.92
N LYS A 179 -6.84 13.20 -7.83
CA LYS A 179 -5.62 13.80 -7.28
C LYS A 179 -4.59 12.75 -6.86
N THR A 180 -5.03 11.64 -6.27
CA THR A 180 -4.13 10.54 -5.90
C THR A 180 -3.46 9.91 -7.12
N ILE A 181 -4.24 9.68 -8.19
CA ILE A 181 -3.72 9.17 -9.46
C ILE A 181 -2.74 10.18 -10.08
N GLU A 182 -3.09 11.47 -10.10
CA GLU A 182 -2.26 12.52 -10.67
C GLU A 182 -0.90 12.62 -9.98
N ILE A 183 -0.87 12.71 -8.64
CA ILE A 183 0.38 12.73 -7.86
C ILE A 183 1.18 11.46 -8.14
N PHE A 184 0.54 10.29 -8.18
CA PHE A 184 1.24 9.04 -8.38
C PHE A 184 1.85 8.93 -9.78
N ASP A 185 1.04 9.08 -10.84
CA ASP A 185 1.49 8.88 -12.22
C ASP A 185 2.48 9.95 -12.67
N ASN A 186 2.22 11.23 -12.34
CA ASN A 186 3.03 12.33 -12.85
C ASN A 186 4.25 12.64 -11.98
N GLU A 187 4.17 12.38 -10.67
CA GLU A 187 5.16 12.90 -9.74
C GLU A 187 5.98 11.83 -8.99
N ILE A 188 5.49 10.59 -8.90
CA ILE A 188 6.20 9.49 -8.22
C ILE A 188 6.69 8.47 -9.27
N LYS A 189 5.79 7.92 -10.09
CA LYS A 189 6.09 6.88 -11.08
C LYS A 189 6.95 7.36 -12.25
N MET A 190 6.81 8.60 -12.69
CA MET A 190 7.70 9.16 -13.73
C MET A 190 9.14 9.35 -13.25
N GLN A 191 9.37 9.35 -11.93
CA GLN A 191 10.69 9.55 -11.34
C GLN A 191 11.42 8.23 -11.08
N SER A 192 10.68 7.13 -10.87
CA SER A 192 11.19 5.76 -10.62
C SER A 192 11.69 5.04 -11.86
#